data_AF-A0A9Q3BYT6-F1
#
_entry.id   AF-A0A9Q3BYT6-F1
#
_cell.length_a   1.000
_cell.length_b   1.000
_cell.length_c   1.000
_cell.angle_alpha   90.00
_cell.angle_beta   90.00
_cell.angle_gamma   90.00
#
_symmetry.space_group_name_H-M   'P 1'
#
loop_
_entity.id
_entity.type
_entity.pdbx_description
1 polymer ?
#
loop_
_entity_poly.entity_id
_entity_poly.type
_entity_poly.pdbx_seq_one_letter_code
_entity_poly.pdbx_strand_id
1 'polypeptide(L)'
;MHQTPTEGELQTLELLLPHVHNVAREKGYSVSTLRSNMTHNQIEIGCNRSGTPNSHKNSYKTVTSRKLDCPFRFYATKYAKSTTWTLKVKIPEDNHDTTENIMAHPAFKKFNEQEIFQIAQMSELLLMPRQNQA
;
A
#
# COMPACT_ATOMS: atom_id res chain seq x y z
N MET A 1 7.44 -17.34 14.94
CA MET A 1 8.54 -16.38 15.13
C MET A 1 8.19 -15.14 14.32
N HIS A 2 7.78 -14.04 14.97
CA HIS A 2 7.34 -12.83 14.28
C HIS A 2 8.57 -12.06 13.78
N GLN A 3 8.77 -12.02 12.47
CA GLN A 3 9.80 -11.16 11.86
C GLN A 3 9.43 -9.69 12.10
N THR A 4 10.32 -9.00 12.82
CA THR A 4 10.34 -7.54 12.98
C THR A 4 10.21 -6.89 11.61
N PRO A 5 9.37 -5.86 11.43
CA PRO A 5 9.28 -5.21 10.14
C PRO A 5 10.63 -4.54 9.86
N THR A 6 11.26 -4.93 8.75
CA THR A 6 12.63 -4.60 8.39
C THR A 6 12.83 -3.09 8.38
N GLU A 7 13.40 -2.56 9.46
CA GLU A 7 13.94 -1.22 9.50
C GLU A 7 15.12 -1.18 8.53
N GLY A 8 15.20 -0.13 7.71
CA GLY A 8 16.12 -0.11 6.59
C GLY A 8 16.51 1.29 6.16
N GLU A 9 17.71 1.38 5.59
CA GLU A 9 18.24 2.57 4.95
C GLU A 9 18.11 2.43 3.42
N LEU A 10 17.40 3.35 2.79
CA LEU A 10 17.12 3.34 1.35
C LEU A 10 17.56 4.65 0.72
N GLN A 11 18.26 4.57 -0.40
CA GLN A 11 18.91 5.75 -0.99
C GLN A 11 17.93 6.77 -1.57
N THR A 12 16.75 6.35 -2.02
CA THR A 12 15.78 7.24 -2.67
C THR A 12 14.35 6.94 -2.24
N LEU A 13 13.46 7.93 -2.41
CA LEU A 13 12.02 7.76 -2.19
C LEU A 13 11.40 6.73 -3.16
N GLU A 14 11.94 6.67 -4.38
CA GLU A 14 11.55 5.70 -5.41
C GLU A 14 11.86 4.26 -5.01
N LEU A 15 12.89 4.02 -4.20
CA LEU A 15 13.18 2.70 -3.63
C LEU A 15 12.42 2.45 -2.33
N LEU A 16 12.15 3.51 -1.55
CA LEU A 16 11.42 3.44 -0.29
C LEU A 16 10.01 2.90 -0.45
N LEU A 17 9.20 3.48 -1.35
CA LEU A 17 7.80 3.09 -1.47
C LEU A 17 7.63 1.63 -1.92
N PRO A 18 8.31 1.14 -2.97
CA PRO A 18 8.24 -0.28 -3.35
C PRO A 18 8.70 -1.22 -2.23
N HIS A 19 9.76 -0.88 -1.50
CA HIS A 19 10.22 -1.67 -0.36
C HIS A 19 9.13 -1.77 0.73
N VAL A 20 8.56 -0.64 1.13
CA VAL A 20 7.46 -0.59 2.12
C VAL A 20 6.24 -1.37 1.63
N HIS A 21 5.90 -1.27 0.34
CA HIS A 21 4.82 -2.04 -0.25
C HIS A 21 5.08 -3.55 -0.23
N ASN A 22 6.32 -4.00 -0.48
CA ASN A 22 6.68 -5.42 -0.43
C ASN A 22 6.63 -5.95 1.01
N VAL A 23 7.21 -5.24 1.98
CA VAL A 23 7.15 -5.63 3.40
C VAL A 23 5.69 -5.68 3.88
N ALA A 24 4.87 -4.71 3.51
CA ALA A 24 3.45 -4.72 3.82
C ALA A 24 2.73 -5.91 3.17
N ARG A 25 3.04 -6.22 1.90
CA ARG A 25 2.46 -7.34 1.15
C ARG A 25 2.79 -8.69 1.78
N GLU A 26 4.04 -8.92 2.19
CA GLU A 26 4.46 -10.15 2.89
C GLU A 26 3.68 -10.37 4.18
N LYS A 27 3.31 -9.26 4.85
CA LYS A 27 2.46 -9.24 6.03
C LYS A 27 0.97 -9.08 5.69
N GLY A 28 0.56 -9.26 4.44
CA GLY A 28 -0.83 -9.14 3.98
C GLY A 28 -1.50 -7.79 4.19
N TYR A 29 -0.74 -6.72 4.45
CA TYR A 29 -1.25 -5.35 4.53
C TYR A 29 -1.13 -4.65 3.19
N SER A 30 -2.11 -3.81 2.90
CA SER A 30 -2.00 -2.81 1.84
C SER A 30 -1.81 -1.45 2.49
N VAL A 31 -0.75 -0.73 2.13
CA VAL A 31 -0.38 0.56 2.73
C VAL A 31 -0.42 1.71 1.74
N SER A 32 -0.56 2.94 2.24
CA SER A 32 -0.45 4.18 1.48
C SER A 32 0.09 5.31 2.34
N THR A 33 0.59 6.38 1.69
CA THR A 33 1.04 7.58 2.38
C THR A 33 -0.15 8.28 3.04
N LEU A 34 -0.09 8.43 4.37
CA LEU A 34 -1.10 9.13 5.15
C LEU A 34 -0.78 10.61 5.28
N ARG A 35 0.50 10.94 5.46
CA ARG A 35 0.99 12.31 5.62
C ARG A 35 2.40 12.40 5.06
N SER A 36 2.71 13.49 4.38
CA SER A 36 4.08 13.83 4.01
C SER A 36 4.39 15.25 4.43
N ASN A 37 5.61 15.46 4.90
CA ASN A 37 6.18 16.75 5.25
C ASN A 37 7.56 16.83 4.60
N MET A 38 7.59 17.34 3.37
CA MET A 38 8.82 17.39 2.57
C MET A 38 9.80 18.45 3.09
N THR A 39 9.32 19.49 3.78
CA THR A 39 10.18 20.49 4.43
C THR A 39 11.10 19.86 5.48
N HIS A 40 10.59 18.85 6.20
CA HIS A 40 11.36 18.10 7.19
C HIS A 40 11.83 16.73 6.68
N ASN A 41 11.62 16.43 5.40
CA ASN A 41 11.86 15.12 4.78
C ASN A 41 11.25 13.95 5.58
N GLN A 42 9.96 14.05 5.93
CA GLN A 42 9.24 13.04 6.71
C GLN A 42 8.02 12.53 5.95
N ILE A 43 7.79 11.23 6.02
CA ILE A 43 6.64 10.57 5.41
C ILE A 43 6.07 9.56 6.39
N GLU A 44 4.79 9.67 6.67
CA GLU A 44 4.02 8.69 7.44
C GLU A 44 3.20 7.85 6.47
N ILE A 45 3.40 6.54 6.55
CA ILE A 45 2.77 5.53 5.69
C ILE A 45 1.95 4.62 6.61
N GLY A 46 0.75 4.21 6.21
CA GLY A 46 -0.08 3.34 7.05
C GLY A 46 -1.03 2.48 6.24
N CYS A 47 -1.73 1.58 6.94
CA CYS A 47 -2.67 0.65 6.33
C CYS A 47 -3.79 1.38 5.56
N ASN A 48 -4.26 0.83 4.45
CA ASN A 48 -5.41 1.37 3.70
C ASN A 48 -6.74 1.26 4.47
N ARG A 49 -6.77 0.47 5.55
CA ARG A 49 -7.88 0.42 6.52
C ARG A 49 -7.75 1.48 7.63
N SER A 50 -6.77 2.37 7.55
CA SER A 50 -6.56 3.46 8.53
C SER A 50 -7.63 4.56 8.43
N GLY A 51 -7.85 5.23 9.56
CA GLY A 51 -8.83 6.29 9.72
C GLY A 51 -10.23 5.73 9.92
N THR A 52 -11.17 6.61 10.23
CA THR A 52 -12.56 6.24 10.51
C THR A 52 -13.42 6.32 9.26
N PRO A 53 -14.45 5.46 9.13
CA PRO A 53 -15.51 5.66 8.16
C PRO A 53 -16.15 7.05 8.32
N ASN A 54 -16.31 7.79 7.23
CA ASN A 54 -17.01 9.07 7.29
C ASN A 54 -18.50 8.80 7.59
N SER A 55 -18.95 9.09 8.80
CA SER A 55 -20.37 9.05 9.19
C SER A 55 -21.22 10.10 8.47
N HIS A 56 -20.58 11.10 7.83
CA HIS A 56 -21.26 12.25 7.23
C HIS A 56 -21.37 12.10 5.71
N LYS A 57 -22.26 11.25 5.22
CA LYS A 57 -22.77 11.36 3.84
C LYS A 57 -24.25 11.03 3.77
N ASN A 58 -25.06 12.08 3.72
CA ASN A 58 -26.38 12.04 3.08
C ASN A 58 -26.19 11.67 1.61
N SER A 59 -26.39 10.40 1.26
CA SER A 59 -26.84 10.00 -0.08
C SER A 59 -27.09 8.50 -0.07
N TYR A 60 -28.28 8.10 -0.48
CA TYR A 60 -28.74 6.95 -1.29
C TYR A 60 -27.74 5.93 -1.89
N LYS A 61 -26.42 6.05 -1.69
CA LYS A 61 -25.40 5.05 -2.03
C LYS A 61 -24.72 4.59 -0.75
N THR A 62 -24.97 3.34 -0.35
CA THR A 62 -24.23 2.65 0.72
C THR A 62 -22.79 2.44 0.27
N VAL A 63 -21.94 3.46 0.42
CA VAL A 63 -20.49 3.29 0.26
C VAL A 63 -19.98 2.64 1.54
N THR A 64 -19.88 1.32 1.54
CA THR A 64 -19.26 0.56 2.63
C THR A 64 -17.77 0.91 2.68
N SER A 65 -17.42 1.84 3.57
CA SER A 65 -16.02 2.14 3.85
C SER A 65 -15.37 0.89 4.45
N ARG A 66 -14.18 0.52 3.96
CA ARG A 66 -13.37 -0.58 4.52
C ARG A 66 -12.41 -0.12 5.61
N LYS A 67 -12.56 1.13 6.05
CA LYS A 67 -11.78 1.75 7.11
C LYS A 67 -12.21 1.16 8.46
N LEU A 68 -11.24 0.70 9.25
CA LEU A 68 -11.44 0.13 10.58
C LEU A 68 -10.60 0.85 11.64
N ASP A 69 -10.10 2.05 11.30
CA ASP A 69 -9.15 2.79 12.10
C ASP A 69 -7.90 1.98 12.50
N CYS A 70 -7.36 1.24 11.53
CA CYS A 70 -6.15 0.45 11.75
C CYS A 70 -5.00 1.35 12.23
N PRO A 71 -4.33 1.02 13.35
CA PRO A 71 -3.27 1.86 13.93
C PRO A 71 -1.89 1.57 13.32
N PHE A 72 -1.75 0.56 12.47
CA PHE A 72 -0.47 0.19 11.85
C PHE A 72 0.17 1.34 11.06
N ARG A 73 1.40 1.73 11.41
CA ARG A 73 2.12 2.87 10.82
C ARG A 73 3.61 2.58 10.62
N PHE A 74 4.11 3.02 9.48
CA PHE A 74 5.52 3.25 9.21
C PHE A 74 5.83 4.74 9.22
N TYR A 75 7.07 5.05 9.55
CA TYR A 75 7.60 6.40 9.54
C TYR A 75 8.94 6.40 8.81
N ALA A 76 9.02 7.19 7.74
CA ALA A 76 10.23 7.36 6.96
C ALA A 76 10.75 8.79 7.11
N THR A 77 12.04 8.91 7.41
CA THR A 77 12.72 10.19 7.55
C THR A 77 14.03 10.20 6.81
N LYS A 78 14.37 11.33 6.19
CA LYS A 78 15.69 11.54 5.59
C LYS A 78 16.43 12.65 6.33
N TYR A 79 17.68 12.39 6.71
CA TYR A 79 18.54 13.41 7.31
C TYR A 79 18.87 14.48 6.27
N ALA A 80 18.81 15.76 6.65
CA ALA A 80 18.95 16.88 5.71
C ALA A 80 20.28 16.89 4.93
N LYS A 81 21.35 16.31 5.49
CA LYS A 81 22.67 16.20 4.86
C LYS A 81 22.93 14.84 4.21
N SER A 82 22.03 13.89 4.37
CA SER A 82 22.15 12.54 3.82
C SER A 82 21.26 12.41 2.58
N THR A 83 21.63 11.53 1.67
CA THR A 83 20.75 11.11 0.57
C THR A 83 19.76 10.03 1.04
N THR A 84 20.07 9.36 2.15
CA THR A 84 19.40 8.15 2.64
C THR A 84 18.14 8.44 3.45
N TRP A 85 17.08 7.68 3.15
CA TRP A 85 15.85 7.56 3.91
C TRP A 85 15.97 6.40 4.91
N THR A 86 15.64 6.67 6.16
CA THR A 86 15.50 5.65 7.19
C THR A 86 14.02 5.33 7.36
N LEU A 87 13.65 4.07 7.15
CA LEU A 87 12.32 3.54 7.43
C LEU A 87 12.30 2.94 8.84
N LYS A 88 11.34 3.36 9.66
CA LYS A 88 11.08 2.81 10.99
C LYS A 88 9.63 2.41 11.13
N VAL A 89 9.39 1.45 12.01
CA VAL A 89 8.03 1.07 12.39
C VAL A 89 7.61 1.98 13.53
N LYS A 90 6.52 2.70 13.34
CA LYS A 90 5.99 3.59 14.39
C LYS A 90 5.01 2.84 15.28
N ILE A 91 4.14 2.05 14.68
CA ILE A 91 3.12 1.24 15.36
C ILE A 91 3.04 -0.10 14.63
N PRO A 92 3.54 -1.20 15.21
CA PRO A 92 3.48 -2.53 14.60
C PRO A 92 2.11 -3.20 14.71
N GLU A 93 1.24 -2.73 15.61
CA GLU A 93 -0.06 -3.34 15.87
C GLU A 93 -1.09 -3.05 14.78
N ASP A 94 -1.96 -4.03 14.58
CA ASP A 94 -3.16 -3.96 13.76
C ASP A 94 -4.39 -4.43 14.56
N ASN A 95 -5.57 -4.03 14.08
CA ASN A 95 -6.84 -4.33 14.73
C ASN A 95 -7.77 -5.15 13.82
N HIS A 96 -7.21 -5.80 12.81
CA HIS A 96 -7.96 -6.63 11.88
C HIS A 96 -7.07 -7.78 11.45
N ASP A 97 -7.65 -8.95 11.19
CA ASP A 97 -6.86 -10.04 10.65
C ASP A 97 -6.20 -9.62 9.35
N THR A 98 -4.92 -9.98 9.26
CA THR A 98 -4.20 -10.01 8.00
C THR A 98 -4.95 -11.01 7.12
N THR A 99 -5.62 -10.54 6.05
CA THR A 99 -6.33 -11.47 5.18
C THR A 99 -5.33 -12.44 4.57
N GLU A 100 -5.49 -13.74 4.83
CA GLU A 100 -4.73 -14.81 4.18
C GLU A 100 -4.75 -14.68 2.65
N ASN A 101 -5.81 -14.05 2.11
CA ASN A 101 -5.97 -13.77 0.70
C ASN A 101 -5.59 -12.31 0.35
N ILE A 102 -4.34 -12.11 -0.04
CA ILE A 102 -3.78 -10.83 -0.53
C ILE A 102 -4.61 -10.26 -1.69
N MET A 103 -5.25 -11.12 -2.51
CA MET A 103 -6.11 -10.69 -3.63
C MET A 103 -7.42 -10.04 -3.19
N ALA A 104 -7.80 -10.13 -1.91
CA ALA A 104 -8.96 -9.41 -1.37
C ALA A 104 -8.72 -7.88 -1.31
N HIS A 105 -7.46 -7.44 -1.36
CA HIS A 105 -7.11 -6.02 -1.38
C HIS A 105 -7.09 -5.49 -2.83
N PRO A 106 -7.93 -4.48 -3.16
CA PRO A 106 -7.97 -3.89 -4.50
C PRO A 106 -6.61 -3.33 -4.97
N ALA A 107 -5.79 -2.87 -4.04
CA ALA A 107 -4.44 -2.38 -4.34
C ALA A 107 -3.52 -3.47 -4.90
N PHE A 108 -3.74 -4.74 -4.54
CA PHE A 108 -2.99 -5.89 -5.03
C PHE A 108 -3.61 -6.52 -6.29
N LYS A 109 -4.77 -6.04 -6.74
CA LYS A 109 -5.36 -6.38 -8.04
C LYS A 109 -4.89 -5.47 -9.18
N LYS A 110 -3.97 -4.54 -8.92
CA LYS A 110 -3.44 -3.65 -9.95
C LYS A 110 -2.28 -4.34 -10.67
N PHE A 111 -2.36 -4.40 -11.99
CA PHE A 111 -1.28 -4.85 -12.85
C PHE A 111 -0.10 -3.89 -12.78
N ASN A 112 1.12 -4.42 -12.85
CA ASN A 112 2.33 -3.65 -13.04
C ASN A 112 2.47 -3.18 -14.51
N GLU A 113 3.40 -2.28 -14.80
CA GLU A 113 3.56 -1.71 -16.14
C GLU A 113 3.85 -2.76 -17.23
N GLN A 114 4.62 -3.81 -16.90
CA GLN A 114 4.92 -4.89 -17.82
C GLN A 114 3.68 -5.75 -18.10
N GLU A 115 2.89 -6.04 -17.08
CA GLU A 115 1.61 -6.76 -17.20
C GLU A 115 0.59 -5.94 -18.00
N ILE A 116 0.52 -4.63 -17.76
CA ILE A 116 -0.32 -3.71 -18.54
C ILE A 116 0.12 -3.72 -20.01
N PHE A 117 1.42 -3.65 -20.27
CA PHE A 117 1.97 -3.71 -21.62
C PHE A 117 1.66 -5.04 -22.31
N GLN A 118 1.81 -6.16 -21.61
CA GLN A 118 1.45 -7.49 -22.12
C GLN A 118 -0.05 -7.60 -22.43
N ILE A 119 -0.92 -7.09 -21.54
CA ILE A 119 -2.37 -7.04 -21.78
C ILE A 119 -2.68 -6.18 -23.02
N ALA A 120 -2.00 -5.05 -23.18
CA ALA A 120 -2.16 -4.20 -24.36
C ALA A 120 -1.75 -4.94 -25.65
N GLN A 121 -0.59 -5.60 -25.65
CA GLN A 121 -0.14 -6.42 -26.79
C GLN A 121 -1.12 -7.56 -27.09
N MET A 122 -1.61 -8.28 -26.08
CA MET A 122 -2.59 -9.35 -26.26
C MET A 122 -3.93 -8.81 -26.80
N SER A 123 -4.33 -7.62 -26.37
CA SER A 123 -5.53 -6.93 -26.88
C SER A 123 -5.35 -6.47 -28.33
N GLU A 124 -4.17 -6.00 -28.73
CA GLU A 124 -3.83 -5.65 -30.11
C GLU A 124 -3.83 -6.88 -31.02
N LEU A 125 -3.44 -8.04 -30.49
CA LEU A 125 -3.52 -9.33 -31.18
C LEU A 125 -4.95 -9.92 -31.25
N LEU A 126 -5.98 -9.15 -30.85
CA LEU A 126 -7.39 -9.56 -30.80
C LEU A 126 -7.64 -10.87 -30.03
N LEU A 127 -6.73 -11.22 -29.11
CA LEU A 127 -6.89 -12.39 -28.27
C LEU A 127 -7.96 -12.09 -27.22
N MET A 128 -9.16 -12.60 -27.46
CA MET A 128 -10.27 -12.48 -26.53
C MET A 128 -9.86 -13.04 -25.16
N PRO A 129 -10.11 -12.30 -24.06
CA PRO A 129 -9.92 -12.83 -22.72
C PRO A 129 -10.67 -14.15 -22.60
N ARG A 130 -10.01 -15.18 -22.05
CA ARG A 130 -10.59 -16.53 -21.91
C ARG A 130 -11.96 -16.54 -21.20
N GLN A 131 -12.25 -15.53 -20.37
CA GLN A 131 -13.56 -15.36 -19.70
C GLN A 131 -14.72 -14.97 -20.64
N ASN A 132 -14.44 -14.55 -21.88
CA ASN A 132 -15.44 -14.16 -22.88
C ASN A 132 -15.62 -15.22 -23.98
N GLN A 133 -15.03 -16.41 -23.81
CA GLN A 133 -15.25 -17.54 -24.70
C GLN A 133 -16.48 -18.30 -24.18
N ALA A 134 -17.65 -17.95 -24.75
CA ALA A 134 -18.90 -18.69 -24.58
C ALA A 134 -18.90 -19.95 -25.46
#